data_AF-A0A351TFZ0-F1
#
_entry.id   AF-A0A351TFZ0-F1
#
_cell.length_a   1.000
_cell.length_b   1.000
_cell.length_c   1.000
_cell.angle_alpha   90.00
_cell.angle_beta   90.00
_cell.angle_gamma   90.00
#
_symmetry.space_group_name_H-M   'P 1'
#
loop_
_entity.id
_entity.type
_entity.pdbx_description
1 polymer ?
#
loop_
_entity_poly.entity_id
_entity_poly.type
_entity_poly.pdbx_seq_one_letter_code
_entity_poly.pdbx_strand_id
1 'polypeptide(L)' 'MCGKGHKVEQERRIPFEITADADPFYSESNIRYLKDKLDALNAGTLPLEEHDLIEVDKNST' A
#
# COMPACT_ATOMS: atom_id res chain seq x y z
N MET A 1 25.18 43.17 -0.01
CA MET A 1 25.09 42.26 -1.18
C MET A 1 24.19 41.12 -0.78
N CYS A 2 23.08 40.90 -1.48
CA CYS A 2 22.15 39.80 -1.22
C CYS A 2 22.88 38.47 -1.52
N GLY A 3 23.24 37.72 -0.47
CA GLY A 3 23.79 36.38 -0.60
C GLY A 3 22.70 35.45 -1.12
N LYS A 4 22.93 34.92 -2.33
CA LYS A 4 22.00 34.02 -3.03
C LYS A 4 21.63 32.85 -2.12
N GLY A 5 20.33 32.69 -1.86
CA GLY A 5 19.79 31.51 -1.19
C GLY A 5 20.17 30.26 -1.97
N HIS A 6 20.73 29.28 -1.26
CA HIS A 6 20.93 27.94 -1.80
C HIS A 6 19.55 27.33 -2.02
N LYS A 7 19.11 27.29 -3.28
CA LYS A 7 17.93 26.54 -3.68
C LYS A 7 18.32 25.06 -3.61
N VAL A 8 18.06 24.45 -2.46
CA VAL A 8 18.13 22.99 -2.32
C VAL A 8 16.86 22.48 -2.98
N GLU A 9 16.91 22.23 -4.29
CA GLU A 9 15.99 21.29 -4.89
C GLU A 9 16.32 19.95 -4.24
N GLN A 10 15.59 19.65 -3.17
CA GLN A 10 15.61 18.38 -2.50
C GLN A 10 14.98 17.38 -3.47
N GLU A 11 15.76 17.01 -4.50
CA GLU A 11 15.56 15.77 -5.24
C GLU A 11 15.33 14.71 -4.16
N ARG A 12 14.21 13.98 -4.27
CA ARG A 12 13.64 13.07 -3.26
C ARG A 12 14.58 11.87 -2.99
N ARG A 13 15.80 12.14 -2.54
CA ARG A 13 16.82 11.16 -2.24
C ARG A 13 16.64 10.81 -0.77
N ILE A 14 15.94 9.70 -0.55
CA ILE A 14 16.00 9.01 0.73
C ILE A 14 17.46 8.54 0.87
N PRO A 15 18.19 8.94 1.91
CA PRO A 15 19.65 8.73 2.01
C PRO A 15 20.06 7.27 2.34
N PHE A 16 19.18 6.29 2.08
CA PHE A 16 19.44 4.86 2.26
C PHE A 16 18.72 4.05 1.17
N GLU A 17 19.29 2.90 0.80
CA GLU A 17 18.60 1.90 -0.01
C GLU A 17 17.38 1.38 0.75
N ILE A 18 16.22 1.37 0.12
CA ILE A 18 15.03 0.72 0.67
C ILE A 18 15.24 -0.79 0.47
N THR A 19 16.02 -1.41 1.34
CA THR A 19 16.21 -2.87 1.41
C THR A 19 15.11 -3.50 2.27
N ALA A 20 13.85 -3.13 2.02
CA ALA A 20 12.74 -3.96 2.49
C ALA A 20 12.55 -5.05 1.43
N ASP A 21 12.54 -6.31 1.85
CA ASP A 21 12.08 -7.40 1.00
C ASP A 21 10.72 -7.02 0.42
N ALA A 22 10.47 -7.37 -0.85
CA ALA A 22 9.21 -7.00 -1.50
C ALA A 22 8.03 -7.53 -0.68
N ASP A 23 7.17 -6.60 -0.24
CA ASP A 23 6.00 -6.93 0.58
C ASP A 23 5.08 -7.90 -0.19
N PRO A 24 4.81 -9.10 0.35
CA PRO A 24 3.93 -10.08 -0.29
C PRO A 24 2.54 -9.53 -0.65
N PHE A 25 2.05 -8.53 0.10
CA PHE A 25 0.79 -7.86 -0.16
C PHE A 25 0.79 -7.13 -1.51
N TYR A 26 1.91 -6.55 -1.92
CA TYR A 26 2.04 -5.84 -3.21
C TYR A 26 2.60 -6.71 -4.33
N SER A 27 2.50 -8.03 -4.20
CA SER A 27 2.83 -8.95 -5.30
C SER A 27 1.92 -8.72 -6.52
N GLU A 28 2.46 -8.90 -7.73
CA GLU A 28 1.72 -8.74 -8.99
C GLU A 28 0.46 -9.62 -9.05
N SER A 29 0.51 -10.82 -8.47
CA SER A 29 -0.63 -11.73 -8.38
C SER A 29 -1.75 -11.14 -7.53
N ASN A 30 -1.43 -10.58 -6.35
CA ASN A 30 -2.43 -9.96 -5.49
C ASN A 30 -3.02 -8.69 -6.12
N ILE A 31 -2.18 -7.87 -6.75
CA ILE A 31 -2.64 -6.67 -7.48
C ILE A 31 -3.62 -7.06 -8.59
N ARG A 32 -3.31 -8.11 -9.37
CA ARG A 32 -4.21 -8.61 -10.42
C ARG A 32 -5.54 -9.09 -9.83
N TYR A 33 -5.49 -9.88 -8.76
CA TYR A 33 -6.68 -10.34 -8.06
C TYR A 33 -7.57 -9.18 -7.58
N LEU A 34 -6.99 -8.13 -7.01
CA LEU A 34 -7.72 -6.94 -6.57
C LEU A 34 -8.38 -6.19 -7.74
N LYS A 35 -7.70 -6.07 -8.89
CA LYS A 35 -8.26 -5.46 -10.10
C LYS A 35 -9.46 -6.26 -10.62
N ASP A 36 -9.34 -7.57 -10.73
CA ASP A 36 -10.42 -8.44 -11.20
C ASP A 36 -11.65 -8.35 -10.26
N LYS A 37 -11.41 -8.29 -8.94
CA LYS A 37 -12.47 -8.08 -7.94
C LYS A 37 -13.13 -6.70 -8.06
N LEU A 38 -12.35 -5.65 -8.31
CA LEU A 38 -12.86 -4.29 -8.52
C LEU A 38 -13.75 -4.21 -9.75
N ASP A 39 -13.35 -4.84 -10.86
CA ASP A 39 -14.14 -4.89 -12.08
C ASP A 39 -15.47 -5.64 -11.85
N ALA A 40 -15.44 -6.77 -11.14
CA ALA A 40 -16.65 -7.50 -10.77
C ALA A 40 -17.56 -6.70 -9.81
N LEU A 41 -16.98 -5.91 -8.90
CA LEU A 41 -17.74 -5.01 -8.01
C LEU A 41 -18.43 -3.92 -8.82
N ASN A 42 -17.70 -3.28 -9.74
CA ASN A 42 -18.24 -2.23 -10.61
C ASN A 42 -19.32 -2.76 -11.55
N ALA A 43 -19.20 -4.01 -12.00
CA ALA A 43 -20.21 -4.70 -12.80
C ALA A 43 -21.43 -5.15 -11.97
N GLY A 44 -21.36 -5.10 -10.63
CA GLY A 44 -22.41 -5.60 -9.73
C GLY A 44 -22.54 -7.13 -9.72
N THR A 45 -21.56 -7.85 -10.25
CA THR A 45 -21.56 -9.33 -10.32
C THR A 45 -20.80 -9.98 -9.17
N LEU A 46 -20.13 -9.17 -8.33
CA LEU A 46 -19.34 -9.67 -7.22
C LEU A 46 -20.25 -10.19 -6.10
N PRO A 47 -20.12 -11.48 -5.69
CA PRO A 47 -20.81 -11.97 -4.50
C PRO A 47 -20.21 -11.32 -3.26
N LEU A 48 -21.07 -10.68 -2.47
CA LEU A 48 -20.72 -10.07 -1.18
C LEU A 48 -21.15 -11.01 -0.06
N GLU A 49 -20.28 -11.19 0.92
CA GLU A 49 -20.53 -11.99 2.11
C GLU A 49 -20.32 -11.10 3.34
N GLU A 50 -21.20 -11.22 4.33
CA GLU A 50 -21.05 -10.54 5.61
C GLU A 50 -20.06 -11.34 6.47
N HIS A 51 -19.03 -10.67 6.97
CA HIS A 51 -18.07 -11.27 7.89
C HIS A 51 -18.27 -10.69 9.29
N ASP A 52 -18.28 -11.56 10.30
CA ASP A 52 -18.32 -11.14 11.69
C ASP A 52 -17.03 -10.42 12.10
N LEU A 53 -17.12 -9.58 13.14
CA LEU A 53 -15.94 -8.94 13.71
C LEU A 53 -15.02 -9.98 14.35
N ILE A 54 -13.74 -9.96 13.99
CA ILE A 54 -12.73 -10.85 14.57
C ILE A 54 -12.19 -10.19 15.83
N GLU A 55 -12.44 -10.80 16.99
CA GLU A 55 -11.77 -10.41 18.24
C GLU A 55 -10.33 -10.93 18.22
N VAL A 56 -9.35 -10.02 18.31
CA VAL A 56 -7.98 -10.41 18.60
C VAL A 56 -7.93 -10.69 20.10
N ASP A 57 -7.79 -11.97 20.48
CA ASP A 57 -7.50 -12.35 21.86
C ASP A 57 -6.30 -11.53 22.36
N LYS A 58 -6.57 -10.53 23.21
CA LYS A 58 -5.56 -9.64 23.82
C LYS A 58 -4.66 -10.38 24.82
N ASN A 59 -4.80 -11.70 24.91
CA ASN A 59 -4.29 -12.57 25.97
C ASN A 59 -3.05 -13.35 25.50
N SER A 60 -2.56 -13.10 24.28
CA SER A 60 -1.33 -13.68 23.75
C SER A 60 -0.24 -12.60 23.63
N THR A 61 0.16 -12.00 24.75
CA THR A 61 1.49 -11.42 25.01
C THR A 61 1.65 -11.22 26.51
#